data_AF-A0A6L7PBY7-F1
#
_entry.id   AF-A0A6L7PBY7-F1
#
_cell.length_a   1.000
_cell.length_b   1.000
_cell.length_c   1.000
_cell.angle_alpha   90.00
_cell.angle_beta   90.00
_cell.angle_gamma   90.00
#
_symmetry.space_group_name_H-M   'P 1'
#
loop_
_entity.id
_entity.type
_entity.pdbx_description
1 polymer ?
#
loop_
_entity_poly.entity_id
_entity_poly.type
_entity_poly.pdbx_seq_one_letter_code
_entity_poly.pdbx_strand_id
1 'polypeptide(L)'
;MLLPGLGVVGAISFLVDTGADTTTIHWGDRHFLTTQDGSPLSPDVLIPDLTHALGIASTPVDYGRQLAVLVFSTDEGSSWVVGAQVSIELAPSSIEVPSLLGRDVLSEARMDFNMPADDLVLDWAVA
;
A
#
# COMPACT_ATOMS: atom_id res chain seq x y z
N MET A 1 5.70 4.68 25.05
CA MET A 1 6.61 3.99 24.10
C MET A 1 6.32 4.59 22.73
N LEU A 2 7.26 5.35 22.16
CA LEU A 2 7.11 5.91 20.81
C LEU A 2 7.30 4.74 19.83
N LEU A 3 6.27 4.45 19.04
CA LEU A 3 6.42 3.54 17.90
C LEU A 3 7.40 4.20 16.91
N PRO A 4 8.38 3.48 16.36
CA PRO A 4 9.23 4.03 15.31
C PRO A 4 8.33 4.42 14.14
N GLY A 5 8.22 5.71 13.86
CA GLY A 5 7.48 6.21 12.71
C GLY A 5 8.23 5.91 11.41
N LEU A 6 7.49 5.62 10.35
CA LEU A 6 8.03 5.56 9.00
C LEU A 6 8.18 6.99 8.45
N GLY A 7 9.36 7.27 7.89
CA GLY A 7 9.61 8.39 6.99
C GLY A 7 9.62 7.93 5.54
N VAL A 8 9.52 8.89 4.61
CA VAL A 8 9.66 8.64 3.18
C VAL A 8 10.65 9.66 2.60
N VAL A 9 11.63 9.20 1.82
CA VAL A 9 12.59 10.03 1.08
C VAL A 9 12.16 10.04 -0.39
N GLY A 10 11.03 10.70 -0.66
CA GLY A 10 10.46 10.80 -2.01
C GLY A 10 8.94 10.68 -2.04
N ALA A 11 8.40 10.50 -3.24
CA ALA A 11 7.00 10.18 -3.46
C ALA A 11 6.89 8.74 -3.99
N ILE A 12 6.00 7.94 -3.40
CA ILE A 12 5.66 6.61 -3.89
C ILE A 12 4.40 6.74 -4.73
N SER A 13 4.41 6.16 -5.93
CA SER A 13 3.21 6.07 -6.76
C SER A 13 2.46 4.79 -6.41
N PHE A 14 1.16 4.90 -6.19
CA PHE A 14 0.31 3.75 -5.88
C PHE A 14 -0.68 3.47 -7.00
N LEU A 15 -0.90 2.20 -7.29
CA LEU A 15 -2.09 1.75 -8.01
C LEU A 15 -3.27 1.77 -7.04
N VAL A 16 -4.38 2.38 -7.44
CA VAL A 16 -5.61 2.37 -6.66
C VAL A 16 -6.28 1.00 -6.79
N ASP A 17 -6.45 0.29 -5.67
CA ASP A 17 -6.98 -1.07 -5.63
C ASP A 17 -8.14 -1.18 -4.63
N THR A 18 -9.37 -1.15 -5.14
CA THR A 18 -10.58 -1.34 -4.33
C THR A 18 -10.80 -2.78 -3.89
N GLY A 19 -10.13 -3.75 -4.53
CA GLY A 19 -10.15 -5.15 -4.14
C GLY A 19 -9.29 -5.43 -2.90
N ALA A 20 -8.22 -4.67 -2.70
CA ALA A 20 -7.35 -4.77 -1.55
C ALA A 20 -7.95 -4.11 -0.30
N ASP A 21 -8.04 -4.86 0.80
CA ASP A 21 -8.51 -4.33 2.08
C ASP A 21 -7.48 -3.35 2.69
N THR A 22 -6.19 -3.61 2.47
CA THR A 22 -5.07 -2.91 3.09
C THR A 22 -4.11 -2.32 2.06
N THR A 23 -3.62 -1.12 2.33
CA THR A 23 -2.56 -0.48 1.55
C THR A 23 -1.25 -1.25 1.69
N THR A 24 -0.57 -1.47 0.56
CA THR A 24 0.61 -2.33 0.47
C THR A 24 1.75 -1.61 -0.25
N ILE A 25 2.94 -1.61 0.35
CA ILE A 25 4.18 -1.16 -0.28
C ILE A 25 4.95 -2.38 -0.72
N HIS A 26 5.15 -2.50 -2.02
CA HIS A 26 5.86 -3.61 -2.63
C HIS A 26 7.36 -3.40 -2.62
N TRP A 27 8.11 -4.50 -2.79
CA TRP A 27 9.56 -4.51 -2.63
C TRP A 27 10.27 -3.42 -3.46
N GLY A 28 9.78 -3.18 -4.67
CA GLY A 28 10.30 -2.16 -5.59
C GLY A 28 10.34 -0.76 -4.99
N ASP A 29 9.31 -0.33 -4.24
CA ASP A 29 9.17 1.03 -3.70
C ASP A 29 9.73 1.19 -2.29
N ARG A 30 10.16 0.09 -1.67
CA ARG A 30 10.65 0.09 -0.29
C ARG A 30 11.87 0.98 -0.07
N HIS A 31 12.69 1.19 -1.09
CA HIS A 31 13.88 2.05 -1.01
C HIS A 31 13.55 3.53 -0.73
N PHE A 32 12.29 3.94 -0.93
CA PHE A 32 11.82 5.27 -0.52
C PHE A 32 11.52 5.35 0.97
N LEU A 33 11.46 4.24 1.69
CA LEU A 33 11.12 4.24 3.11
C LEU A 33 12.36 4.44 4.00
N THR A 34 12.17 5.26 5.02
CA THR A 34 13.17 5.52 6.05
C THR A 34 12.60 5.35 7.44
N THR A 35 13.49 5.18 8.41
CA THR A 35 13.19 5.41 9.82
C THR A 35 13.03 6.91 10.08
N GLN A 36 12.43 7.25 11.23
CA GLN A 36 12.27 8.65 11.66
C GLN A 36 13.57 9.47 11.67
N ASP A 37 14.73 8.84 11.90
CA ASP A 37 16.04 9.49 11.87
C ASP A 37 16.62 9.66 10.45
N GLY A 38 15.86 9.27 9.42
CA GLY A 38 16.25 9.37 8.01
C GLY A 38 17.09 8.20 7.51
N SER A 39 17.38 7.18 8.33
CA SER A 39 18.11 6.00 7.88
C SER A 39 17.24 5.14 6.96
N PRO A 40 17.80 4.44 5.95
CA PRO A 40 17.05 3.50 5.13
C PRO A 40 16.36 2.43 5.98
N LEU A 41 15.11 2.12 5.66
CA LEU A 41 14.35 1.12 6.39
C LEU A 41 14.90 -0.29 6.13
N SER A 42 15.63 -0.84 7.12
CA SER A 42 16.11 -2.23 7.11
C SER A 42 14.98 -3.24 7.40
N PRO A 43 14.99 -4.47 6.84
CA PRO A 43 13.94 -5.47 7.09
C PRO A 43 13.81 -5.80 8.57
N ASP A 44 14.93 -5.70 9.28
CA ASP A 44 15.03 -5.99 10.72
C ASP A 44 14.39 -4.91 11.61
N VAL A 45 14.05 -3.75 11.05
CA VAL A 45 13.47 -2.60 11.78
C VAL A 45 11.94 -2.58 11.71
N LEU A 46 11.35 -3.38 10.81
CA LEU A 46 9.90 -3.50 10.70
C LEU A 46 9.32 -4.26 11.90
N ILE A 47 8.22 -3.74 12.46
CA ILE A 47 7.53 -4.36 13.60
C ILE A 47 6.99 -5.75 13.15
N PRO A 48 7.21 -6.83 13.93
CA PRO A 48 7.10 -8.22 13.48
C PRO A 48 5.67 -8.76 13.42
N ASP A 49 4.68 -7.92 13.08
CA ASP A 49 3.36 -8.43 12.71
C ASP A 49 3.44 -8.97 11.28
N LEU A 50 3.85 -10.23 11.19
CA LEU A 50 4.05 -10.96 9.95
C LEU A 50 2.69 -11.45 9.45
N THR A 51 2.35 -11.06 8.23
CA THR A 51 1.23 -11.63 7.51
C THR A 51 1.73 -12.35 6.27
N HIS A 52 1.30 -13.60 6.12
CA HIS A 52 1.50 -14.36 4.89
C HIS A 52 0.30 -14.14 3.98
N ALA A 53 0.55 -13.71 2.75
CA ALA A 53 -0.48 -13.60 1.72
C ALA A 53 -0.02 -14.29 0.44
N LEU A 54 -0.99 -14.56 -0.44
CA LEU A 54 -0.71 -15.00 -1.80
C LEU A 54 -0.50 -13.75 -2.65
N GLY A 55 0.73 -13.55 -3.13
CA GLY A 55 1.05 -12.57 -4.15
C GLY A 55 0.60 -13.04 -5.54
N ILE A 56 1.14 -12.39 -6.58
CA ILE A 56 0.84 -12.76 -7.97
C ILE A 56 1.23 -14.21 -8.24
N ALA A 57 0.41 -14.89 -9.05
CA ALA A 57 0.58 -16.30 -9.41
C ALA A 57 0.59 -17.26 -8.21
N SER A 58 -0.08 -16.87 -7.10
CA SER A 58 -0.10 -17.63 -5.85
C SER A 58 1.29 -17.85 -5.24
N THR A 59 2.22 -16.95 -5.53
CA THR A 59 3.55 -16.96 -4.91
C THR A 59 3.41 -16.50 -3.47
N PRO A 60 3.90 -17.24 -2.47
CA PRO A 60 3.89 -16.79 -1.09
C PRO A 60 4.70 -15.50 -0.93
N VAL A 61 4.13 -14.50 -0.26
CA VAL A 61 4.81 -13.24 0.06
C VAL A 61 4.63 -12.93 1.55
N ASP A 62 5.73 -12.47 2.16
CA ASP A 62 5.78 -12.09 3.56
C ASP A 62 5.70 -10.58 3.68
N TYR A 63 4.74 -10.11 4.47
CA TYR A 63 4.54 -8.71 4.76
C TYR A 63 4.78 -8.42 6.24
N GLY A 64 5.51 -7.36 6.53
CA GLY A 64 5.54 -6.73 7.85
C GLY A 64 4.53 -5.60 7.89
N ARG A 65 3.78 -5.46 8.99
CA ARG A 65 2.81 -4.37 9.13
C ARG A 65 3.35 -3.24 9.98
N GLN A 66 3.11 -2.02 9.52
CA GLN A 66 3.57 -0.81 10.20
C GLN A 66 2.51 0.30 10.11
N LEU A 67 2.31 1.03 11.20
CA LEU A 67 1.52 2.25 11.14
C LEU A 67 2.29 3.33 10.38
N ALA A 68 1.66 3.85 9.34
CA ALA A 68 2.20 4.93 8.52
C ALA A 68 1.23 6.11 8.50
N VAL A 69 1.79 7.30 8.31
CA VAL A 69 1.05 8.52 8.01
C VAL A 69 1.29 8.82 6.54
N LEU A 70 0.25 8.69 5.73
CA LEU A 70 0.28 9.00 4.30
C LEU A 70 -0.21 10.43 4.11
N VAL A 71 0.57 11.22 3.36
CA VAL A 71 0.22 12.59 3.01
C VAL A 71 -0.04 12.63 1.52
N PHE A 72 -1.24 13.05 1.15
CA PHE A 72 -1.63 13.25 -0.24
C PHE A 72 -1.78 14.74 -0.51
N SER A 73 -1.45 15.15 -1.72
CA SER A 73 -1.57 16.53 -2.17
C SER A 73 -2.12 16.57 -3.60
N THR A 74 -2.95 17.56 -3.87
CA THR A 74 -3.40 17.90 -5.22
C THR A 74 -2.49 18.97 -5.82
N ASP A 75 -2.46 19.07 -7.16
CA ASP A 75 -1.75 20.12 -7.87
C ASP A 75 -2.26 21.53 -7.52
N GLU A 76 -3.50 21.63 -7.03
CA GLU A 76 -4.13 22.87 -6.56
C GLU A 76 -3.71 23.25 -5.12
N GLY A 77 -2.87 22.44 -4.47
CA GLY A 77 -2.27 22.74 -3.17
C GLY A 77 -3.07 22.28 -1.95
N SER A 78 -4.22 21.63 -2.16
CA SER A 78 -4.93 20.97 -1.06
C SER A 78 -4.20 19.70 -0.66
N SER A 79 -4.04 19.48 0.64
CA SER A 79 -3.41 18.28 1.21
C SER A 79 -4.27 17.66 2.30
N TRP A 80 -4.17 16.34 2.43
CA TRP A 80 -4.82 15.58 3.50
C TRP A 80 -3.91 14.47 3.97
N VAL A 81 -4.18 14.02 5.20
CA VAL A 81 -3.35 13.07 5.92
C VAL A 81 -4.21 11.90 6.34
N VAL A 82 -3.75 10.69 6.05
CA VAL A 82 -4.41 9.44 6.45
C VAL A 82 -3.45 8.60 7.26
N GLY A 83 -3.84 8.22 8.47
CA GLY A 83 -3.15 7.20 9.25
C GLY A 83 -3.66 5.83 8.84
N ALA A 84 -2.78 4.94 8.39
CA ALA A 84 -3.14 3.59 7.96
C ALA A 84 -2.13 2.55 8.45
N GLN A 85 -2.59 1.31 8.62
CA GLN A 85 -1.69 0.18 8.83
C GLN A 85 -1.27 -0.36 7.45
N VAL A 86 -0.04 -0.06 7.07
CA VAL A 86 0.50 -0.42 5.76
C VAL A 86 1.22 -1.75 5.85
N SER A 87 0.95 -2.63 4.88
CA SER A 87 1.70 -3.88 4.69
C SER A 87 2.93 -3.61 3.83
N ILE A 88 4.11 -4.01 4.27
CA ILE A 88 5.38 -3.78 3.58
C ILE A 88 6.02 -5.11 3.25
N GLU A 89 6.27 -5.35 1.97
CA GLU A 89 6.88 -6.58 1.47
C GLU A 89 8.32 -6.73 2.02
N LEU A 90 8.60 -7.89 2.61
CA LEU A 90 9.85 -8.14 3.35
C LEU A 90 10.95 -8.77 2.51
N ALA A 91 10.61 -9.34 1.36
CA ALA A 91 11.55 -9.98 0.45
C ALA A 91 11.08 -9.76 -1.00
N PRO A 92 12.01 -9.68 -1.97
CA PRO A 92 11.63 -9.53 -3.37
C PRO A 92 10.81 -10.72 -3.84
N SER A 93 9.66 -10.43 -4.45
CA SER A 93 8.92 -11.37 -5.26
C SER A 93 9.60 -11.57 -6.63
N SER A 94 9.26 -12.67 -7.31
CA SER A 94 9.76 -12.99 -8.65
C SER A 94 9.21 -12.08 -9.75
N ILE A 95 8.22 -11.24 -9.42
CA ILE A 95 7.54 -10.32 -10.32
C ILE A 95 7.49 -8.96 -9.65
N GLU A 96 8.04 -7.94 -10.30
CA GLU A 96 7.94 -6.56 -9.82
C GLU A 96 6.52 -6.03 -10.06
N VAL A 97 5.92 -5.49 -9.01
CA VAL A 97 4.54 -5.00 -9.00
C VAL A 97 4.47 -3.63 -8.33
N PRO A 98 3.56 -2.74 -8.78
CA PRO A 98 3.40 -1.43 -8.17
C PRO A 98 2.82 -1.55 -6.77
N SER A 99 3.21 -0.64 -5.86
CA SER A 99 2.54 -0.47 -4.56
C SER A 99 1.04 -0.21 -4.73
N LEU A 100 0.22 -0.70 -3.79
CA LEU A 100 -1.24 -0.68 -3.87
C LEU A 100 -1.85 0.22 -2.79
N LEU A 101 -2.78 1.08 -3.17
CA LEU A 101 -3.60 1.86 -2.25
C LEU A 101 -4.93 1.13 -2.02
N GLY A 102 -5.10 0.60 -0.81
CA GLY A 102 -6.25 -0.23 -0.43
C GLY A 102 -7.41 0.55 0.16
N ARG A 103 -8.50 -0.16 0.47
CA ARG A 103 -9.74 0.43 1.01
C ARG A 103 -9.56 1.11 2.37
N ASP A 104 -8.59 0.68 3.17
CA ASP A 104 -8.20 1.34 4.42
C ASP A 104 -7.86 2.83 4.25
N VAL A 105 -7.24 3.20 3.13
CA VAL A 105 -6.93 4.61 2.82
C VAL A 105 -7.99 5.25 1.93
N LEU A 106 -8.51 4.51 0.95
CA LEU A 106 -9.49 5.05 -0.01
C LEU A 106 -10.80 5.48 0.65
N SER A 107 -11.23 4.76 1.70
CA SER A 107 -12.45 5.10 2.44
C SER A 107 -12.35 6.43 3.20
N GLU A 108 -11.16 6.76 3.71
CA GLU A 108 -10.87 8.04 4.36
C GLU A 108 -10.74 9.19 3.35
N ALA A 109 -10.22 8.89 2.16
CA ALA A 109 -10.05 9.87 1.08
C ALA A 109 -11.38 10.27 0.40
N ARG A 110 -12.53 9.67 0.79
CA ARG A 110 -13.85 9.88 0.16
C ARG A 110 -13.81 9.78 -1.37
N MET A 111 -13.01 8.85 -1.89
CA MET A 111 -12.96 8.61 -3.33
C MET A 111 -14.23 7.86 -3.75
N ASP A 112 -15.13 8.56 -4.43
CA ASP A 112 -16.33 7.96 -5.02
C ASP A 112 -15.98 7.37 -6.39
N PHE A 113 -16.05 6.04 -6.50
CA PHE A 113 -16.02 5.37 -7.80
C PHE A 113 -17.39 5.49 -8.43
N ASN A 114 -17.58 6.53 -9.23
CA ASN A 114 -18.76 6.65 -10.07
C ASN A 114 -18.61 5.70 -11.26
N MET A 115 -18.97 4.43 -11.07
CA MET A 115 -19.22 3.53 -12.19
C MET A 115 -20.60 3.88 -12.77
N PRO A 116 -20.69 4.39 -14.02
CA PRO A 116 -21.97 4.47 -14.69
C PRO A 116 -22.56 3.06 -14.76
N ALA A 117 -23.81 2.91 -14.33
CA ALA A 117 -24.48 1.62 -14.16
C ALA A 117 -24.60 0.79 -15.45
N ASP A 118 -24.26 1.35 -16.62
CA ASP A 118 -24.51 0.79 -17.93
C ASP A 118 -23.36 -0.07 -18.50
N ASP A 119 -22.17 -0.08 -17.88
CA ASP A 119 -20.98 -0.77 -18.43
C ASP A 119 -20.62 -2.10 -17.75
N LEU A 120 -21.38 -2.59 -16.76
CA LEU A 120 -21.12 -3.90 -16.14
C LEU A 120 -21.86 -5.03 -16.88
N VAL A 121 -21.32 -5.43 -18.04
CA VAL A 121 -21.71 -6.70 -18.69
C VAL A 121 -20.81 -7.82 -18.16
N LEU A 122 -21.30 -8.56 -17.16
CA LEU A 122 -20.70 -9.83 -16.73
C LEU A 122 -21.31 -10.98 -17.56
N ASP A 123 -20.80 -11.18 -18.77
CA ASP A 123 -21.09 -12.38 -19.57
C ASP A 123 -20.21 -13.54 -19.06
N TRP A 124 -20.76 -14.34 -18.15
CA TRP A 124 -20.20 -15.66 -17.84
C TRP A 124 -20.96 -16.69 -18.66
N ALA A 125 -20.41 -17.05 -19.82
CA ALA A 125 -20.85 -18.23 -20.54
C ALA A 125 -20.47 -19.47 -19.73
N VAL A 126 -21.46 -20.15 -19.16
CA VAL A 126 -21.27 -21.51 -18.63
C VAL A 126 -21.15 -22.45 -19.82
N ALA A 127 -20.00 -23.11 -19.94
CA ALA A 127 -19.82 -24.27 -20.80
C ALA A 127 -20.42 -25.53 -20.16
#